data_AF-A0A832C4S1-F1
#
_entry.id   AF-A0A832C4S1-F1
#
_cell.length_a   1.000
_cell.length_b   1.000
_cell.length_c   1.000
_cell.angle_alpha   90.00
_cell.angle_beta   90.00
_cell.angle_gamma   90.00
#
_symmetry.space_group_name_H-M   'P 1'
#
loop_
_entity.id
_entity.type
_entity.pdbx_description
1 polymer ?
#
loop_
_entity_poly.entity_id
_entity_poly.type
_entity_poly.pdbx_seq_one_letter_code
_entity_poly.pdbx_strand_id
1 'polypeptide(L)'
;KNVEFVKEKRLVQDFLSMLAKNPNHVTYGEKEVRDKLEKGLVKTLLISAGIEKYRVKFKCQGCGAEKELTLVKEEMLAKGGKETCEKCGGLMYEEELRSIVDELAALAEKTNAQVEVISTETDEGKMLLGSFGGIVALLRYAAQE
;
A
#
# COMPACT_ATOMS: atom_id res chain seq x y z
N LYS A 1 -14.20 -17.94 8.51
CA LYS A 1 -14.16 -17.09 9.73
C LYS A 1 -13.10 -17.58 10.73
N ASN A 2 -13.32 -18.59 11.58
CA ASN A 2 -12.30 -18.98 12.58
C ASN A 2 -10.94 -19.42 11.98
N VAL A 3 -10.95 -20.21 10.90
CA VAL A 3 -9.70 -20.67 10.24
C VAL A 3 -8.93 -19.52 9.57
N GLU A 4 -9.67 -18.54 9.04
CA GLU A 4 -9.13 -17.38 8.34
C GLU A 4 -8.43 -16.44 9.34
N PHE A 5 -9.06 -16.16 10.47
CA PHE A 5 -8.44 -15.41 11.55
C PHE A 5 -7.19 -16.09 12.10
N VAL A 6 -7.17 -17.43 12.23
CA VAL A 6 -5.95 -18.15 12.63
C VAL A 6 -4.82 -17.94 11.62
N LYS A 7 -5.12 -17.95 10.32
CA LYS A 7 -4.16 -17.67 9.26
C LYS A 7 -3.65 -16.23 9.33
N GLU A 8 -4.55 -15.25 9.41
CA GLU A 8 -4.22 -13.82 9.51
C GLU A 8 -3.30 -13.53 10.69
N LYS A 9 -3.65 -14.03 11.89
CA LYS A 9 -2.83 -13.89 13.10
C LYS A 9 -1.42 -14.43 12.89
N ARG A 10 -1.32 -15.64 12.33
CA ARG A 10 -0.03 -16.28 12.07
C ARG A 10 0.81 -15.48 11.09
N LEU A 11 0.23 -14.98 10.00
CA LEU A 11 0.96 -14.17 9.01
C LEU A 11 1.55 -12.90 9.62
N VAL A 12 0.79 -12.19 10.44
CA VAL A 12 1.26 -10.98 11.12
C VAL A 12 2.34 -11.33 12.17
N GLN A 13 2.16 -12.41 12.93
CA GLN A 13 3.16 -12.88 13.89
C GLN A 13 4.47 -13.30 13.20
N ASP A 14 4.40 -13.96 12.05
CA ASP A 14 5.55 -14.34 11.25
C ASP A 14 6.29 -13.10 10.73
N PHE A 15 5.55 -12.09 10.25
CA PHE A 15 6.12 -10.78 9.89
C PHE A 15 6.86 -10.14 11.07
N LEU A 16 6.24 -10.05 12.25
CA LEU A 16 6.87 -9.47 13.44
C LEU A 16 8.13 -10.24 13.86
N SER A 17 8.07 -11.57 13.83
CA SER A 17 9.22 -12.42 14.17
C SER A 17 10.37 -12.16 13.21
N MET A 18 10.07 -12.01 11.91
CA MET A 18 11.08 -11.75 10.90
C MET A 18 11.63 -10.33 11.00
N LEU A 19 10.79 -9.33 11.31
CA LEU A 19 11.24 -7.97 11.60
C LEU A 19 12.24 -7.94 12.77
N ALA A 20 11.97 -8.68 13.84
CA ALA A 20 12.84 -8.72 15.01
C ALA A 20 14.17 -9.45 14.77
N LYS A 21 14.16 -10.53 13.97
CA LYS A 21 15.34 -11.40 13.76
C LYS A 21 16.16 -11.03 12.53
N ASN A 22 15.48 -10.65 11.45
CA ASN A 22 16.03 -10.43 10.12
C ASN A 22 15.36 -9.19 9.49
N PRO A 23 15.54 -7.99 10.05
CA PRO A 23 14.82 -6.77 9.62
C PRO A 23 14.97 -6.49 8.12
N ASN A 24 16.12 -6.83 7.53
CA ASN A 24 16.38 -6.61 6.11
C ASN A 24 15.51 -7.50 5.19
N HIS A 25 14.81 -8.51 5.71
CA HIS A 25 13.91 -9.35 4.91
C HIS A 25 12.46 -8.86 4.91
N VAL A 26 12.14 -7.80 5.66
CA VAL A 26 10.81 -7.19 5.67
C VAL A 26 10.87 -5.76 5.18
N THR A 27 9.72 -5.24 4.78
CA THR A 27 9.52 -3.81 4.58
C THR A 27 8.10 -3.43 5.02
N TYR A 28 7.90 -2.18 5.40
CA TYR A 28 6.59 -1.69 5.85
C TYR A 28 6.42 -0.21 5.49
N GLY A 29 5.17 0.22 5.45
CA GLY A 29 4.79 1.54 4.98
C GLY A 29 4.62 1.58 3.48
N GLU A 30 3.63 2.36 3.04
CA GLU A 30 3.15 2.40 1.66
C GLU A 30 4.26 2.66 0.63
N LYS A 31 5.10 3.66 0.88
CA LYS A 31 6.15 4.09 -0.05
C LYS A 31 7.19 2.99 -0.27
N GLU A 32 7.73 2.44 0.82
CA GLU A 32 8.77 1.42 0.75
C GLU A 32 8.22 0.12 0.18
N VAL A 33 7.02 -0.30 0.60
CA VAL A 33 6.37 -1.50 0.06
C VAL A 33 6.11 -1.35 -1.43
N ARG A 34 5.63 -0.19 -1.89
CA ARG A 34 5.43 0.07 -3.33
C ARG A 34 6.74 -0.01 -4.11
N ASP A 35 7.80 0.65 -3.64
CA ASP A 35 9.13 0.58 -4.28
C ASP A 35 9.62 -0.87 -4.42
N LYS A 36 9.48 -1.68 -3.36
CA LYS A 36 9.89 -3.09 -3.41
C LYS A 36 8.97 -3.94 -4.29
N LEU A 37 7.69 -3.63 -4.37
CA LEU A 37 6.75 -4.27 -5.29
C LEU A 37 7.13 -3.97 -6.74
N GLU A 38 7.34 -2.70 -7.09
CA GLU A 38 7.75 -2.28 -8.45
C GLU A 38 9.06 -2.95 -8.89
N LYS A 39 9.98 -3.18 -7.95
CA LYS A 39 11.26 -3.89 -8.18
C LYS A 39 11.12 -5.42 -8.17
N GLY A 40 9.93 -5.97 -7.94
CA GLY A 40 9.67 -7.41 -7.89
C GLY A 40 10.33 -8.14 -6.70
N LEU A 41 10.70 -7.40 -5.66
CA LEU A 41 11.44 -7.93 -4.50
C LEU A 41 10.51 -8.53 -3.44
N VAL A 42 9.22 -8.19 -3.49
CA VAL A 42 8.22 -8.70 -2.53
C VAL A 42 7.87 -10.15 -2.85
N LYS A 43 7.84 -10.97 -1.78
CA LYS A 43 7.33 -12.35 -1.80
C LYS A 43 5.87 -12.38 -1.41
N THR A 44 5.54 -11.73 -0.30
CA THR A 44 4.19 -11.70 0.27
C THR A 44 3.88 -10.29 0.76
N LEU A 45 2.80 -9.71 0.25
CA LEU A 45 2.20 -8.47 0.72
C LEU A 45 1.12 -8.82 1.76
N LEU A 46 1.22 -8.26 2.95
CA LEU A 46 0.11 -8.25 3.93
C LEU A 46 -0.48 -6.85 3.96
N ILE A 47 -1.76 -6.73 3.63
CA ILE A 47 -2.43 -5.44 3.54
C ILE A 47 -3.71 -5.43 4.37
N SER A 48 -3.89 -4.42 5.22
CA SER A 48 -5.05 -4.31 6.07
C SER A 48 -6.28 -3.87 5.27
N ALA A 49 -7.41 -4.56 5.49
CA ALA A 49 -8.71 -4.16 4.95
C ALA A 49 -9.22 -2.83 5.52
N GLY A 50 -8.65 -2.35 6.64
CA GLY A 50 -9.07 -1.12 7.30
C GLY A 50 -8.43 0.16 6.75
N ILE A 51 -7.65 0.09 5.66
CA ILE A 51 -7.00 1.28 5.10
C ILE A 51 -8.00 2.07 4.25
N GLU A 52 -8.36 3.26 4.71
CA GLU A 52 -9.24 4.18 3.99
C GLU A 52 -8.45 5.26 3.23
N LYS A 53 -7.56 4.80 2.34
CA LYS A 53 -6.77 5.67 1.45
C LYS A 53 -6.99 5.33 -0.02
N TYR A 54 -6.83 6.35 -0.85
CA TYR A 54 -7.04 6.27 -2.29
C TYR A 54 -5.79 6.74 -3.04
N ARG A 55 -5.39 6.01 -4.07
CA ARG A 55 -4.38 6.43 -5.04
C ARG A 55 -5.09 7.14 -6.19
N VAL A 56 -4.78 8.40 -6.38
CA VAL A 56 -5.38 9.25 -7.41
C VAL A 56 -4.31 9.66 -8.42
N LYS A 57 -4.59 9.43 -9.70
CA LYS A 57 -3.77 9.90 -10.81
C LYS A 57 -4.41 11.14 -11.42
N PHE A 58 -3.68 12.24 -11.41
CA PHE A 58 -4.07 13.51 -12.03
C PHE A 58 -3.30 13.74 -13.32
N LYS A 59 -3.96 14.35 -14.30
CA LYS A 59 -3.36 14.75 -15.58
C LYS A 59 -3.61 16.21 -15.89
N CYS A 60 -2.55 16.94 -16.21
CA CYS A 60 -2.61 18.34 -16.58
C CYS A 60 -3.14 18.50 -18.00
N GLN A 61 -4.19 19.32 -18.17
CA GLN A 61 -4.77 19.61 -19.49
C GLN A 61 -3.91 20.58 -20.31
N GLY A 62 -3.04 21.35 -19.66
CA GLY A 62 -2.20 22.35 -20.33
C GLY A 62 -0.89 21.79 -20.89
N CYS A 63 -0.16 20.97 -20.10
CA CYS A 63 1.17 20.47 -20.49
C CYS A 63 1.31 18.94 -20.50
N GLY A 64 0.22 18.21 -20.19
CA GLY A 64 0.22 16.75 -20.19
C GLY A 64 0.96 16.08 -19.03
N ALA A 65 1.52 16.84 -18.08
CA ALA A 65 2.16 16.26 -16.90
C ALA A 65 1.18 15.40 -16.10
N GLU A 66 1.68 14.31 -15.52
CA GLU A 66 0.92 13.41 -14.64
C GLU A 66 1.45 13.51 -13.21
N LYS A 67 0.57 13.34 -12.23
CA LYS A 67 0.90 13.34 -10.81
C LYS A 67 0.06 12.30 -10.10
N GLU A 68 0.69 11.47 -9.29
CA GLU A 68 -0.02 10.54 -8.43
C GLU A 68 0.08 10.97 -6.97
N LEU A 69 -1.05 10.92 -6.27
CA LEU A 69 -1.15 11.23 -4.85
C LEU A 69 -1.88 10.12 -4.13
N THR A 70 -1.43 9.82 -2.92
CA THR A 70 -2.21 9.00 -1.99
C THR A 70 -2.90 9.92 -0.99
N LEU A 71 -4.22 9.83 -0.90
CA LEU A 71 -5.06 10.73 -0.11
C LEU A 71 -5.92 9.91 0.84
N VAL A 72 -6.15 10.40 2.06
CA VAL A 72 -7.26 9.89 2.88
C VAL A 72 -8.59 10.33 2.30
N LYS A 73 -9.67 9.69 2.71
CA LYS A 73 -11.03 9.95 2.21
C LYS A 73 -11.39 11.44 2.26
N GLU A 74 -11.12 12.11 3.37
CA GLU A 74 -11.43 13.52 3.59
C GLU A 74 -10.66 14.43 2.62
N GLU A 75 -9.36 14.15 2.42
CA GLU A 75 -8.50 14.90 1.50
C GLU A 75 -8.92 14.71 0.04
N MET A 76 -9.29 13.48 -0.32
CA MET A 76 -9.78 13.16 -1.66
C MET A 76 -11.06 13.94 -1.96
N LEU A 77 -12.03 13.92 -1.04
CA LEU A 77 -13.27 14.68 -1.16
C LEU A 77 -13.01 16.20 -1.22
N ALA A 78 -12.09 16.71 -0.40
CA ALA A 78 -11.74 18.12 -0.36
C ALA A 78 -11.10 18.62 -1.67
N LYS A 79 -10.34 17.78 -2.39
CA LYS A 79 -9.78 18.14 -3.71
C LYS A 79 -10.82 18.23 -4.81
N GLY A 80 -11.93 17.49 -4.72
CA GLY A 80 -12.99 17.50 -5.72
C GLY A 80 -12.52 17.14 -7.13
N GLY A 81 -11.57 16.19 -7.24
CA GLY A 81 -11.03 15.69 -8.51
C GLY A 81 -10.11 16.66 -9.25
N LYS A 82 -9.56 17.69 -8.58
CA LYS A 82 -8.66 18.68 -9.19
C LYS A 82 -7.37 18.85 -8.40
N GLU A 83 -6.31 19.22 -9.11
CA GLU A 83 -5.00 19.54 -8.53
C GLU A 83 -4.31 20.64 -9.36
N THR A 84 -3.36 21.37 -8.75
CA THR A 84 -2.54 22.36 -9.44
C THR A 84 -1.29 21.72 -10.02
N CYS A 85 -0.99 22.03 -11.28
CA CYS A 85 0.20 21.52 -11.97
C CYS A 85 1.45 22.27 -11.53
N GLU A 86 2.37 21.57 -10.88
CA GLU A 86 3.67 22.13 -10.45
C GLU A 86 4.59 22.53 -11.61
N LYS A 87 4.34 21.99 -12.82
CA LYS A 87 5.18 22.24 -14.01
C LYS A 87 4.81 23.53 -14.75
N CYS A 88 3.53 23.86 -14.85
CA CYS A 88 3.07 25.01 -15.65
C CYS A 88 2.04 25.91 -14.95
N GLY A 89 1.64 25.59 -13.72
CA GLY A 89 0.61 26.33 -12.97
C GLY A 89 -0.83 26.08 -13.43
N GLY A 90 -1.05 25.25 -14.46
CA GLY A 90 -2.38 24.91 -14.97
C GLY A 90 -3.16 23.94 -14.08
N LEU A 91 -4.43 23.71 -14.41
CA LEU A 91 -5.27 22.72 -13.71
C LEU A 91 -4.99 21.28 -14.18
N MET A 92 -4.97 20.38 -13.22
CA MET A 92 -4.96 18.92 -13.42
C MET A 92 -6.29 18.34 -12.96
N TYR A 93 -6.75 17.31 -13.66
CA TYR A 93 -7.99 16.61 -13.34
C TYR A 93 -7.70 15.14 -13.09
N GLU A 94 -8.51 14.54 -12.23
CA GLU A 94 -8.49 13.10 -11.97
C GLU A 94 -8.70 12.33 -13.28
N GLU A 95 -7.74 11.47 -13.60
CA GLU A 95 -7.80 10.49 -14.69
C GLU A 95 -8.14 9.10 -14.14
N GLU A 96 -7.69 8.80 -12.92
CA GLU A 96 -7.90 7.50 -12.29
C GLU A 96 -7.96 7.61 -10.75
N LEU A 97 -8.87 6.85 -10.15
CA LEU A 97 -9.05 6.73 -8.70
C LEU A 97 -9.14 5.24 -8.33
N ARG A 98 -8.28 4.79 -7.42
CA ARG A 98 -8.31 3.42 -6.89
C ARG A 98 -8.15 3.42 -5.38
N SER A 99 -8.75 2.44 -4.71
CA SER A 99 -8.39 2.19 -3.31
C SER A 99 -6.92 1.77 -3.25
N ILE A 100 -6.22 2.13 -2.18
CA ILE A 100 -4.82 1.74 -2.01
C ILE A 100 -4.66 0.22 -1.90
N VAL A 101 -5.69 -0.45 -1.38
CA VAL A 101 -5.73 -1.90 -1.25
C VAL A 101 -5.72 -2.55 -2.63
N ASP A 102 -6.60 -2.11 -3.53
CA ASP A 102 -6.70 -2.65 -4.88
C ASP A 102 -5.48 -2.30 -5.73
N GLU A 103 -4.93 -1.09 -5.57
CA GLU A 103 -3.73 -0.65 -6.31
C GLU A 103 -2.51 -1.52 -5.98
N LEU A 104 -2.20 -1.67 -4.69
CA LEU A 104 -1.06 -2.46 -4.25
C LEU A 104 -1.27 -3.97 -4.47
N ALA A 105 -2.50 -4.47 -4.33
CA ALA A 105 -2.83 -5.86 -4.67
C ALA A 105 -2.58 -6.14 -6.16
N ALA A 106 -3.05 -5.27 -7.05
CA ALA A 106 -2.82 -5.41 -8.49
C ALA A 106 -1.33 -5.32 -8.84
N LEU A 107 -0.56 -4.47 -8.17
CA LEU A 107 0.88 -4.37 -8.35
C LEU A 107 1.62 -5.64 -7.87
N ALA A 108 1.21 -6.20 -6.74
CA ALA A 108 1.72 -7.47 -6.22
C ALA A 108 1.43 -8.63 -7.18
N GLU A 109 0.21 -8.75 -7.68
CA GLU A 109 -0.15 -9.78 -8.66
C GLU A 109 0.68 -9.67 -9.94
N LYS A 110 0.84 -8.44 -10.48
CA LYS A 110 1.70 -8.18 -11.65
C LYS A 110 3.16 -8.61 -11.45
N THR A 111 3.64 -8.61 -10.20
CA THR A 111 5.02 -8.96 -9.85
C THR A 111 5.14 -10.35 -9.21
N ASN A 112 4.09 -11.18 -9.32
CA ASN A 112 4.02 -12.54 -8.79
C ASN A 112 4.26 -12.61 -7.27
N ALA A 113 3.91 -11.56 -6.53
CA ALA A 113 3.86 -11.58 -5.07
C ALA A 113 2.51 -12.14 -4.60
N GLN A 114 2.53 -12.87 -3.49
CA GLN A 114 1.30 -13.30 -2.83
C GLN A 114 0.64 -12.13 -2.11
N VAL A 115 -0.68 -12.01 -2.20
CA VAL A 115 -1.46 -10.98 -1.50
C VAL A 115 -2.29 -11.63 -0.41
N GLU A 116 -2.17 -11.13 0.81
CA GLU A 116 -2.98 -11.55 1.95
C GLU A 116 -3.63 -10.32 2.58
N VAL A 117 -4.96 -10.30 2.56
CA VAL A 117 -5.74 -9.21 3.17
C VAL A 117 -5.99 -9.56 4.64
N ILE A 118 -5.66 -8.63 5.53
CA ILE A 118 -5.75 -8.82 6.98
C ILE A 118 -6.92 -7.98 7.53
N SER A 119 -7.86 -8.63 8.18
CA SER A 119 -9.01 -7.96 8.82
C SER A 119 -8.59 -7.22 10.09
N THR A 120 -9.38 -6.24 10.52
CA THR A 120 -9.17 -5.54 11.80
C THR A 120 -9.93 -6.18 12.97
N GLU A 121 -10.39 -7.42 12.80
CA GLU A 121 -11.14 -8.18 13.81
C GLU A 121 -10.23 -8.84 14.86
N THR A 122 -8.95 -9.01 14.53
CA THR A 122 -7.93 -9.60 15.41
C THR A 122 -7.02 -8.53 16.02
N ASP A 123 -6.40 -8.81 17.16
CA ASP A 123 -5.44 -7.88 17.79
C ASP A 123 -4.23 -7.67 16.88
N GLU A 124 -3.77 -8.73 16.23
CA GLU A 124 -2.71 -8.69 15.23
C GLU A 124 -3.09 -7.79 14.03
N GLY A 125 -4.31 -7.91 13.52
CA GLY A 125 -4.80 -7.08 12.43
C GLY A 125 -4.96 -5.60 12.81
N LYS A 126 -5.44 -5.32 14.02
CA LYS A 126 -5.49 -3.95 14.58
C LYS A 126 -4.10 -3.35 14.72
N MET A 127 -3.13 -4.13 15.21
CA MET A 127 -1.74 -3.71 15.35
C MET A 127 -1.09 -3.49 13.99
N LEU A 128 -1.35 -4.34 12.99
CA LEU A 128 -0.87 -4.13 11.62
C LEU A 128 -1.30 -2.74 11.10
N LEU A 129 -2.58 -2.40 11.28
CA LEU A 129 -3.12 -1.10 10.88
C LEU A 129 -2.53 0.05 11.72
N GLY A 130 -2.57 -0.05 13.04
CA GLY A 130 -2.22 1.03 13.96
C GLY A 130 -0.73 1.32 14.07
N SER A 131 0.13 0.30 14.00
CA SER A 131 1.58 0.44 14.20
C SER A 131 2.38 0.50 12.90
N PHE A 132 1.88 -0.12 11.83
CA PHE A 132 2.59 -0.20 10.55
C PHE A 132 1.84 0.49 9.40
N GLY A 133 0.75 1.21 9.70
CA GLY A 133 -0.07 1.87 8.70
C GLY A 133 -0.84 0.91 7.80
N GLY A 134 -0.93 -0.37 8.18
CA GLY A 134 -1.69 -1.40 7.49
C GLY A 134 -0.99 -2.05 6.29
N ILE A 135 0.24 -1.66 5.95
CA ILE A 135 0.90 -2.14 4.73
C ILE A 135 2.29 -2.66 5.09
N VAL A 136 2.49 -3.97 4.97
CA VAL A 136 3.78 -4.62 5.22
C VAL A 136 4.05 -5.70 4.19
N ALA A 137 5.31 -6.05 4.00
CA ALA A 137 5.70 -7.08 3.06
C ALA A 137 6.89 -7.90 3.56
N LEU A 138 6.85 -9.19 3.23
CA LEU A 138 7.98 -10.10 3.30
C LEU A 138 8.71 -10.07 1.96
N LEU A 139 10.02 -9.87 1.97
CA LEU A 139 10.86 -9.85 0.77
C LEU A 139 11.32 -11.26 0.40
N ARG A 140 11.61 -11.45 -0.90
CA ARG A 140 12.20 -12.69 -1.44
C ARG A 140 13.62 -12.92 -0.93
N TYR A 141 14.36 -11.82 -0.76
CA TYR A 141 15.75 -11.77 -0.31
C TYR A 141 15.93 -10.57 0.62
N ALA A 142 17.02 -10.55 1.39
CA ALA A 142 17.38 -9.37 2.17
C ALA A 142 17.50 -8.14 1.24
N ALA A 143 16.85 -7.04 1.61
CA ALA A 143 17.10 -5.74 1.02
C ALA A 143 18.58 -5.40 1.20
N GLN A 144 19.22 -5.04 0.10
CA GLN A 144 20.53 -4.40 0.11
C GLN A 144 20.27 -2.90 -0.05
N GLU A 145 20.73 -2.13 0.93
CA GLU A 145 20.73 -0.66 0.88
C GLU A 145 21.91 -0.18 0.01
#